data_AF-A0A259DPR5-F1
#
_entry.id   AF-A0A259DPR5-F1
#
_cell.length_a   1.000
_cell.length_b   1.000
_cell.length_c   1.000
_cell.angle_alpha   90.00
_cell.angle_beta   90.00
_cell.angle_gamma   90.00
#
_symmetry.space_group_name_H-M   'P 1'
#
loop_
_entity.id
_entity.type
_entity.pdbx_description
1 polymer ?
#
loop_
_entity_poly.entity_id
_entity_poly.type
_entity_poly.pdbx_seq_one_letter_code
_entity_poly.pdbx_strand_id
1 'polypeptide(L)'
;MLLTLLAALHVTAAEAEGEKAGDFDYYVLSLSWSAAWCALEGDAQDDPQCDNGRGFTFVLHGLWPQYEAGWPSYCRTGQGDPSRAVTA
;
A
#
# COMPACT_ATOMS: atom_id res chain seq x y z
N MET A 1 29.51 -24.23 -24.95
CA MET A 1 29.29 -22.77 -25.13
C MET A 1 27.91 -22.38 -25.65
N LEU A 2 27.05 -23.30 -26.12
CA LEU A 2 25.70 -22.95 -26.59
C LEU A 2 24.58 -23.16 -25.53
N LEU A 3 24.83 -23.95 -24.48
CA LEU A 3 23.84 -24.20 -23.41
C LEU A 3 23.74 -23.06 -22.37
N THR A 4 24.72 -22.16 -22.28
CA THR A 4 24.73 -21.07 -21.29
C THR A 4 23.95 -19.83 -21.73
N LEU A 5 23.57 -19.70 -23.01
CA LEU A 5 22.78 -18.55 -23.49
C LEU A 5 21.27 -18.71 -23.29
N LEU A 6 20.75 -19.93 -23.08
CA LEU A 6 19.32 -20.18 -22.95
C LEU A 6 18.76 -19.86 -21.54
N ALA A 7 19.61 -19.70 -20.53
CA ALA A 7 19.18 -19.44 -19.16
C ALA A 7 18.86 -17.95 -18.87
N ALA A 8 19.11 -17.05 -19.83
CA ALA A 8 18.98 -15.60 -19.62
C ALA A 8 17.63 -14.99 -20.07
N LEU A 9 16.68 -15.80 -20.58
CA LEU A 9 15.38 -15.33 -21.07
C LEU A 9 14.20 -15.66 -20.13
N HIS A 10 14.44 -15.81 -18.82
CA HIS A 10 13.36 -15.72 -17.84
C HIS A 10 13.16 -14.28 -17.41
N VAL A 11 12.75 -13.43 -18.38
CA VAL A 11 12.01 -12.21 -18.05
C VAL A 11 10.62 -12.69 -17.67
N THR A 12 10.38 -12.89 -16.38
CA THR A 12 9.02 -12.96 -15.86
C THR A 12 8.38 -11.61 -16.20
N ALA A 13 7.43 -11.59 -17.12
CA ALA A 13 6.58 -10.42 -17.29
C ALA A 13 6.00 -10.12 -15.91
N ALA A 14 6.11 -8.87 -15.46
CA ALA A 14 5.37 -8.43 -14.29
C ALA A 14 3.89 -8.54 -14.68
N GLU A 15 3.20 -9.58 -14.21
CA GLU A 15 1.75 -9.62 -14.28
C GLU A 15 1.25 -8.47 -13.41
N ALA A 16 0.69 -7.44 -14.04
CA ALA A 16 -0.34 -6.68 -13.36
C ALA A 16 -1.55 -7.63 -13.34
N GLU A 17 -1.85 -8.18 -12.17
CA GLU A 17 -2.69 -9.39 -11.99
C GLU A 17 -4.15 -9.23 -12.45
N GLY A 18 -4.56 -8.02 -12.85
CA GLY A 18 -5.84 -7.78 -13.50
C GLY A 18 -7.02 -8.15 -12.60
N GLU A 19 -6.80 -8.18 -11.29
CA GLU A 19 -7.78 -8.60 -10.31
C GLU A 19 -8.98 -7.66 -10.37
N LYS A 20 -10.16 -8.26 -10.14
CA LYS A 20 -11.42 -7.54 -10.18
C LYS A 20 -11.60 -6.77 -8.87
N ALA A 21 -11.84 -5.47 -8.96
CA ALA A 21 -12.18 -4.68 -7.78
C ALA A 21 -13.40 -5.26 -7.05
N GLY A 22 -13.28 -5.43 -5.74
CA GLY A 22 -14.32 -6.01 -4.90
C GLY A 22 -14.30 -7.53 -4.78
N ASP A 23 -13.35 -8.22 -5.45
CA ASP A 23 -13.17 -9.67 -5.35
C ASP A 23 -12.00 -9.98 -4.40
N PHE A 24 -12.30 -10.16 -3.11
CA PHE A 24 -11.36 -10.45 -2.02
C PHE A 24 -12.10 -11.08 -0.83
N ASP A 25 -11.36 -11.71 0.08
CA ASP A 25 -11.94 -12.52 1.17
C ASP A 25 -12.21 -11.69 2.43
N TYR A 26 -11.29 -10.80 2.80
CA TYR A 26 -11.40 -9.97 4.01
C TYR A 26 -10.62 -8.65 3.90
N TYR A 27 -10.88 -7.76 4.86
CA TYR A 27 -10.11 -6.54 5.03
C TYR A 27 -9.11 -6.66 6.17
N VAL A 28 -7.91 -6.12 5.97
CA VAL A 28 -6.97 -5.81 7.03
C VAL A 28 -7.03 -4.32 7.33
N LEU A 29 -7.37 -3.98 8.57
CA LEU A 29 -7.26 -2.63 9.10
C LEU A 29 -5.86 -2.45 9.70
N SER A 30 -4.96 -1.84 8.94
CA SER A 30 -3.60 -1.58 9.39
C SER A 30 -3.53 -0.25 10.15
N LEU A 31 -3.09 -0.31 11.40
CA LEU A 31 -2.93 0.84 12.28
C LEU A 31 -1.46 1.08 12.58
N SER A 32 -0.99 2.30 12.33
CA SER A 32 0.36 2.73 12.72
C SER A 32 0.34 3.31 14.12
N TRP A 33 1.31 2.93 14.95
CA TRP A 33 1.50 3.55 16.25
C TRP A 33 2.21 4.89 16.08
N SER A 34 1.52 5.99 16.42
CA SER A 34 1.96 7.35 16.12
C SER A 34 3.32 7.67 16.75
N ALA A 35 3.58 7.16 17.96
CA ALA A 35 4.84 7.44 18.65
C ALA A 35 6.06 6.84 17.92
N ALA A 36 5.93 5.65 17.35
CA ALA A 36 7.01 5.04 16.57
C ALA A 36 7.23 5.77 15.24
N TRP A 37 6.15 6.20 14.56
CA TRP A 37 6.26 7.00 13.34
C TRP A 37 7.00 8.32 13.59
N CYS A 38 6.57 9.09 14.60
CA CYS A 38 7.17 10.38 14.91
C CYS A 38 8.66 10.24 15.27
N ALA A 39 9.00 9.26 16.11
CA ALA A 39 10.38 9.04 16.55
C ALA A 39 11.33 8.56 15.43
N LEU A 40 10.81 7.90 14.39
CA LEU A 40 11.64 7.31 13.34
C LEU A 40 11.71 8.17 12.07
N GLU A 41 10.62 8.86 11.71
CA GLU A 41 10.50 9.57 10.43
C GLU A 41 9.75 10.90 10.56
N GLY A 42 8.58 10.91 11.22
CA GLY A 42 7.66 12.05 11.21
C GLY A 42 8.25 13.35 11.74
N ASP A 43 9.02 13.31 12.83
CA ASP A 43 9.67 14.51 13.39
C ASP A 43 10.70 15.11 12.43
N ALA A 44 11.39 14.27 11.64
CA ALA A 44 12.39 14.74 10.67
C ALA A 44 11.75 15.36 9.41
N GLN A 45 10.46 15.10 9.18
CA GLN A 45 9.69 15.59 8.04
C GLN A 45 8.73 16.75 8.42
N ASP A 46 8.83 17.27 9.65
CA ASP A 46 7.90 18.27 10.20
C ASP A 46 6.43 17.86 10.05
N ASP A 47 6.13 16.57 10.25
CA ASP A 47 4.75 16.05 10.15
C ASP A 47 3.87 16.65 11.27
N PRO A 48 2.79 17.40 10.94
CA PRO A 48 1.92 18.00 11.94
C PRO A 48 1.29 16.99 12.90
N GLN A 49 1.18 15.71 12.51
CA GLN A 49 0.71 14.65 13.40
C GLN A 49 1.56 14.55 14.69
N CYS A 50 2.85 14.90 14.60
CA CYS A 50 3.82 14.79 15.67
C CYS A 50 3.91 16.03 16.57
N ASP A 51 3.17 17.10 16.24
CA ASP A 51 3.11 18.30 17.06
C ASP A 51 2.70 18.00 18.51
N ASN A 52 3.27 18.76 19.45
CA ASN A 52 2.92 18.66 20.85
C ASN A 52 1.41 18.87 21.06
N GLY A 53 0.78 17.94 21.78
CA GLY A 53 -0.65 18.02 22.13
C GLY A 53 -1.60 17.41 21.10
N ARG A 54 -1.12 16.82 20.00
CA ARG A 54 -1.99 16.10 19.03
C ARG A 54 -2.63 14.84 19.64
N GLY A 55 -1.92 14.14 20.52
CA GLY A 55 -2.47 13.05 21.35
C GLY A 55 -2.88 11.79 20.58
N PHE A 56 -2.39 11.56 19.37
CA PHE A 56 -2.69 10.34 18.62
C PHE A 56 -1.97 9.13 19.19
N THR A 57 -2.70 8.03 19.36
CA THR A 57 -2.11 6.73 19.72
C THR A 57 -1.91 5.89 18.48
N PHE A 58 -3.00 5.56 17.79
CA PHE A 58 -2.98 4.86 16.52
C PHE A 58 -3.58 5.73 15.42
N VAL A 59 -2.98 5.69 14.24
CA VAL A 59 -3.48 6.36 13.03
C VAL A 59 -3.74 5.30 11.96
N LEU A 60 -4.82 5.49 11.21
CA LEU A 60 -5.15 4.60 10.10
C LEU A 60 -4.06 4.69 9.05
N HIS A 61 -3.31 3.60 8.89
CA HIS A 61 -2.28 3.48 7.85
C HIS A 61 -2.91 3.05 6.53
N GLY A 62 -3.85 2.09 6.60
CA GLY A 62 -4.55 1.63 5.42
C GLY A 62 -5.65 0.62 5.75
N LEU A 63 -6.61 0.53 4.84
CA LEU A 63 -7.59 -0.55 4.78
C LEU A 63 -7.32 -1.35 3.53
N TRP A 64 -6.85 -2.58 3.69
CA TRP A 64 -6.32 -3.38 2.58
C TRP A 64 -7.18 -4.61 2.32
N PRO A 65 -7.73 -4.76 1.09
CA PRO A 65 -8.32 -6.02 0.65
C PRO A 65 -7.28 -7.14 0.65
N GLN A 66 -7.65 -8.33 1.12
CA GLN A 66 -6.78 -9.48 1.22
C GLN A 66 -7.47 -10.75 0.71
N TYR A 67 -6.67 -11.66 0.15
CA TYR A 67 -7.03 -13.06 0.01
C TYR A 67 -6.49 -13.85 1.19
N GLU A 68 -6.99 -15.07 1.40
CA GLU A 68 -6.38 -16.04 2.32
C GLU A 68 -4.90 -16.31 1.99
N ALA A 69 -4.53 -16.20 0.72
CA ALA A 69 -3.14 -16.24 0.25
C ALA A 69 -2.89 -15.15 -0.81
N GLY A 70 -2.05 -14.18 -0.48
CA GLY A 70 -1.75 -13.03 -1.35
C GLY A 70 -2.75 -11.88 -1.16
N TRP A 71 -2.73 -10.93 -2.09
CA TRP A 71 -3.60 -9.75 -2.04
C TRP A 71 -3.82 -9.19 -3.44
N PRO A 72 -5.01 -8.64 -3.72
CA PRO A 72 -5.22 -7.94 -4.97
C PRO A 72 -4.52 -6.59 -4.95
N SER A 73 -4.00 -6.14 -6.10
CA SER A 73 -3.31 -4.86 -6.21
C SER A 73 -3.67 -4.13 -7.51
N TYR A 74 -3.73 -2.79 -7.45
CA TYR A 74 -4.01 -1.96 -8.64
C TYR A 74 -5.26 -2.36 -9.45
N CYS A 75 -6.29 -2.87 -8.76
CA CYS A 75 -7.52 -3.35 -9.39
C CYS A 75 -8.16 -2.29 -10.30
N ARG A 76 -8.61 -2.70 -11.49
CA ARG A 76 -9.40 -1.82 -12.35
C ARG A 76 -10.80 -1.65 -11.77
N THR A 77 -11.21 -0.39 -11.58
CA THR A 77 -12.53 -0.04 -11.03
C THR A 77 -13.26 0.94 -11.96
N GLY A 78 -14.60 0.99 -11.85
CA GLY A 78 -15.41 2.02 -12.51
C GLY A 78 -15.46 3.34 -11.73
N GLN A 79 -14.97 3.37 -10.50
CA GLN A 79 -14.81 4.59 -9.71
C GLN A 79 -13.62 5.37 -10.25
N GLY A 80 -13.85 6.65 -10.57
CA GLY A 80 -12.78 7.57 -10.90
C GLY A 80 -11.95 7.94 -9.68
N ASP A 81 -10.74 8.43 -9.93
CA ASP A 81 -9.88 8.96 -8.87
C ASP A 81 -10.57 10.10 -8.09
N PRO A 82 -10.29 10.25 -6.79
CA PRO A 82 -10.80 11.37 -6.02
C PRO A 82 -10.44 12.71 -6.68
N SER A 83 -11.41 13.61 -6.77
CA SER A 83 -11.14 14.96 -7.27
C SER A 83 -10.15 15.68 -6.35
N ARG A 84 -9.36 16.63 -6.89
CA ARG A 84 -8.42 17.42 -6.08
C ARG A 84 -9.06 18.09 -4.86
N ALA A 85 -10.33 18.47 -4.93
CA ALA A 85 -11.05 19.08 -3.81
C ALA A 85 -11.23 18.14 -2.60
N VAL A 86 -11.04 16.83 -2.79
CA VAL A 86 -11.18 15.81 -1.74
C VAL A 86 -9.83 15.39 -1.16
N THR A 87 -8.73 15.66 -1.86
CA THR A 87 -7.37 15.21 -1.49
C THR A 87 -6.41 16.35 -1.17
N ALA A 88 -6.86 17.61 -1.22
CA ALA A 88 -6.06 18.80 -0.97
C ALA A 88 -6.33 19.38 0.42
#